data_AF-A0A8S8YZ44-F1
#
_entry.id   AF-A0A8S8YZ44-F1
#
_cell.length_a   1.000
_cell.length_b   1.000
_cell.length_c   1.000
_cell.angle_alpha   90.00
_cell.angle_beta   90.00
_cell.angle_gamma   90.00
#
_symmetry.space_group_name_H-M   'P 1'
#
loop_
_entity.id
_entity.type
_entity.pdbx_description
1 polymer ?
#
loop_
_entity_poly.entity_id
_entity_poly.type
_entity_poly.pdbx_seq_one_letter_code
_entity_poly.pdbx_strand_id
1 'polypeptide(L)'
;MIGPKENIEQVSVIHQELLVPKMFGDLRVKVFSAKVNGLDILDDDITVDDFSDENRIVHLVISQKEISELSKKLQNSNEIKFDIKPKDENLLGTVTENGQFKISLSWDPLKIESGGKTTFVFDILDVFLLDKPVSASYDLSVIYDGKKLLQKNGISTDLRTEHNTVEFLVPENVSGLMILKFENLDGNELATASLPVIVNRINTVEIYIPEWIKNNAGWWASDQIDDSAFLQGIQFLIKEGIMTIPPTETSGSSEAQQVPAWIKNNAGWWASDQIDDNTFVSGIQYLIKTGIIVV
;
A
#
# COMPACT_ATOMS: atom_id res chain seq x y z
N MET A 1 14.87 -7.46 22.68
CA MET A 1 15.08 -8.58 23.63
C MET A 1 13.72 -8.96 24.21
N ILE A 2 13.15 -10.11 23.85
CA ILE A 2 12.17 -10.73 24.75
C ILE A 2 13.01 -11.50 25.77
N GLY A 3 13.45 -10.79 26.81
CA GLY A 3 14.25 -11.40 27.87
C GLY A 3 13.40 -12.27 28.81
N PRO A 4 14.00 -12.80 29.90
CA PRO A 4 13.26 -13.46 30.97
C PRO A 4 12.09 -12.58 31.45
N LYS A 5 11.07 -13.18 32.06
CA LYS A 5 9.81 -12.52 32.51
C LYS A 5 9.99 -11.10 33.07
N GLU A 6 11.07 -10.87 33.81
CA GLU A 6 11.50 -9.59 34.38
C GLU A 6 11.72 -8.46 33.34
N ASN A 7 12.18 -8.77 32.13
CA ASN A 7 12.38 -7.79 31.06
C ASN A 7 11.06 -7.38 30.38
N ILE A 8 10.07 -8.27 30.30
CA ILE A 8 8.75 -7.94 29.74
C ILE A 8 7.97 -7.01 30.69
N GLU A 9 8.14 -7.20 32.00
CA GLU A 9 7.55 -6.30 33.01
C GLU A 9 8.13 -4.87 32.96
N GLN A 10 9.28 -4.67 32.30
CA GLN A 10 9.89 -3.35 32.08
C GLN A 10 9.52 -2.71 30.73
N VAL A 11 8.95 -3.47 29.79
CA VAL A 11 8.50 -2.94 28.50
C VAL A 11 7.03 -2.56 28.60
N SER A 12 6.74 -1.25 28.51
CA SER A 12 5.39 -0.70 28.60
C SER A 12 4.61 -0.81 27.27
N VAL A 13 5.29 -0.60 26.16
CA VAL A 13 4.71 -0.63 24.81
C VAL A 13 5.79 -1.00 23.80
N ILE A 14 5.38 -1.71 22.76
CA ILE A 14 6.16 -1.87 21.53
C ILE A 14 5.45 -1.08 20.46
N HIS A 15 6.19 -0.21 19.78
CA HIS A 15 5.70 0.56 18.65
C HIS A 15 6.58 0.29 17.44
N GLN A 16 5.95 -0.14 16.35
CA GLN A 16 6.61 -0.36 15.07
C GLN A 16 5.92 0.47 14.00
N GLU A 17 6.70 1.05 13.10
CA GLU A 17 6.21 1.86 11.99
C GLU A 17 6.60 1.23 10.66
N LEU A 18 5.68 1.27 9.71
CA LEU A 18 5.91 0.97 8.30
C LEU A 18 5.58 2.22 7.49
N LEU A 19 6.58 2.74 6.78
CA LEU A 19 6.44 3.89 5.89
C LEU A 19 6.08 3.41 4.48
N VAL A 20 4.95 3.84 3.94
CA VAL A 20 4.49 3.47 2.60
C VAL A 20 4.39 4.75 1.75
N PRO A 21 5.09 4.88 0.61
CA PRO A 21 4.94 6.07 -0.22
C PRO A 21 3.49 6.29 -0.64
N LYS A 22 2.99 7.53 -0.55
CA LYS A 22 1.58 7.83 -0.86
C LYS A 22 1.18 7.50 -2.30
N MET A 23 2.15 7.47 -3.22
CA MET A 23 1.94 7.12 -4.63
C MET A 23 1.95 5.61 -4.89
N PHE A 24 2.36 4.78 -3.93
CA PHE A 24 2.41 3.33 -4.10
C PHE A 24 1.03 2.71 -3.81
N GLY A 25 0.17 2.69 -4.84
CA GLY A 25 -1.26 2.42 -4.69
C GLY A 25 -1.63 1.05 -4.15
N ASP A 26 -0.83 0.02 -4.44
CA ASP A 26 -1.10 -1.34 -3.97
C ASP A 26 -1.03 -1.48 -2.44
N LEU A 27 -0.40 -0.52 -1.75
CA LEU A 27 -0.33 -0.46 -0.28
C LEU A 27 -1.13 0.70 0.31
N ARG A 28 -2.00 1.35 -0.48
CA ARG A 28 -2.98 2.35 0.00
C ARG A 28 -4.26 1.70 0.54
N VAL A 29 -4.20 0.40 0.85
CA VAL A 29 -5.29 -0.42 1.37
C VAL A 29 -5.88 0.15 2.65
N LYS A 30 -7.18 -0.01 2.88
CA LYS A 30 -7.87 0.56 4.05
C LYS A 30 -7.40 -0.07 5.37
N VAL A 31 -7.04 -1.36 5.35
CA VAL A 31 -6.75 -2.15 6.55
C VAL A 31 -5.51 -3.00 6.34
N PHE A 32 -4.66 -3.03 7.36
CA PHE A 32 -3.53 -3.95 7.46
C PHE A 32 -3.82 -5.00 8.53
N SER A 33 -3.09 -6.11 8.50
CA SER A 33 -3.04 -7.14 9.53
C SER A 33 -1.59 -7.33 9.97
N ALA A 34 -1.37 -7.77 11.21
CA ALA A 34 -0.03 -7.96 11.72
C ALA A 34 0.10 -9.27 12.51
N LYS A 35 1.29 -9.88 12.40
CA LYS A 35 1.72 -10.98 13.25
C LYS A 35 2.99 -10.62 13.99
N VAL A 36 3.12 -11.14 15.21
CA VAL A 36 4.34 -11.10 16.01
C VAL A 36 4.81 -12.51 16.25
N ASN A 37 5.99 -12.85 15.72
CA ASN A 37 6.55 -14.20 15.76
C ASN A 37 5.53 -15.27 15.30
N GLY A 38 4.76 -14.96 14.26
CA GLY A 38 3.73 -15.84 13.69
C GLY A 38 2.37 -15.85 14.41
N LEU A 39 2.22 -15.12 15.53
CA LEU A 39 0.94 -14.98 16.24
C LEU A 39 0.20 -13.72 15.80
N ASP A 40 -1.08 -13.83 15.50
CA ASP A 40 -1.92 -12.69 15.11
C ASP A 40 -2.06 -11.67 16.24
N ILE A 41 -2.05 -10.40 15.84
CA ILE A 41 -2.38 -9.23 16.67
C ILE A 41 -3.77 -8.73 16.26
N LEU A 42 -4.45 -7.99 17.15
CA LEU A 42 -5.74 -7.40 16.83
C LEU A 42 -5.56 -6.31 15.77
N ASP A 43 -6.50 -6.23 14.82
CA ASP A 43 -6.47 -5.18 13.80
C ASP A 43 -6.60 -3.77 14.42
N ASP A 44 -7.24 -3.65 15.59
CA ASP A 44 -7.41 -2.39 16.34
C ASP A 44 -6.06 -1.84 16.89
N ASP A 45 -5.04 -2.69 17.00
CA ASP A 45 -3.68 -2.29 17.42
C ASP A 45 -2.88 -1.69 16.24
N ILE A 46 -3.48 -1.66 15.06
CA ILE A 46 -2.89 -1.12 13.84
C ILE A 46 -3.63 0.14 13.44
N THR A 47 -2.92 1.26 13.42
CA THR A 47 -3.45 2.53 12.94
C THR A 47 -2.73 2.97 11.68
N VAL A 48 -3.46 3.72 10.86
CA VAL A 48 -2.96 4.31 9.63
C VAL A 48 -2.94 5.81 9.82
N ASP A 49 -1.78 6.40 9.59
CA ASP A 49 -1.56 7.83 9.54
C ASP A 49 -1.27 8.26 8.10
N ASP A 50 -2.14 9.09 7.53
CA ASP A 50 -2.00 9.69 6.20
C ASP A 50 -1.55 11.16 6.25
N PHE A 51 -1.26 11.73 7.43
CA PHE A 51 -0.93 13.15 7.60
C PHE A 51 0.51 13.51 7.27
N SER A 52 1.42 12.53 7.13
CA SER A 52 2.81 12.82 6.76
C SER A 52 2.92 13.21 5.27
N ASP A 53 3.84 14.10 4.90
CA ASP A 53 3.88 14.68 3.55
C ASP A 53 4.15 13.64 2.44
N GLU A 54 5.18 12.81 2.61
CA GLU A 54 5.67 11.90 1.56
C GLU A 54 5.12 10.47 1.71
N ASN A 55 4.93 10.03 2.94
CA ASN A 55 4.59 8.65 3.27
C ASN A 55 3.25 8.55 4.00
N ARG A 56 2.64 7.39 3.93
CA ARG A 56 1.65 6.91 4.87
C ARG A 56 2.38 6.09 5.92
N ILE A 57 2.05 6.28 7.19
CA ILE A 57 2.66 5.55 8.29
C ILE A 57 1.64 4.54 8.81
N VAL A 58 2.01 3.27 8.84
CA VAL A 58 1.23 2.23 9.51
C VAL A 58 1.89 1.98 10.86
N HIS A 59 1.19 2.34 11.94
CA HIS A 59 1.67 2.12 13.29
C HIS A 59 1.09 0.81 13.82
N LEU A 60 1.95 -0.04 14.35
CA LEU A 60 1.57 -1.21 15.16
C LEU A 60 1.95 -0.90 16.61
N VAL A 61 0.95 -0.82 17.48
CA VAL A 61 1.13 -0.47 18.90
C VAL A 61 0.66 -1.63 19.76
N ILE A 62 1.60 -2.31 20.41
CA ILE A 62 1.33 -3.49 21.23
C ILE A 62 1.53 -3.12 22.70
N SER A 63 0.48 -3.26 23.49
CA SER A 63 0.49 -2.98 24.92
C SER A 63 1.31 -4.02 25.69
N GLN A 64 1.81 -3.64 26.87
CA GLN A 64 2.46 -4.58 27.80
C GLN A 64 1.62 -5.83 28.09
N LYS A 65 0.29 -5.70 28.13
CA LYS A 65 -0.61 -6.83 28.37
C LYS A 65 -0.54 -7.83 27.21
N GLU A 66 -0.65 -7.38 25.97
CA GLU A 66 -0.47 -8.25 24.79
C GLU A 66 0.92 -8.87 24.77
N ILE A 67 1.98 -8.11 25.05
CA ILE A 67 3.36 -8.64 25.09
C ILE A 67 3.47 -9.77 26.14
N SER A 68 2.85 -9.59 27.31
CA SER A 68 2.78 -10.62 28.35
C SER A 68 2.02 -11.87 27.89
N GLU A 69 0.97 -11.72 27.11
CA GLU A 69 0.20 -12.84 26.55
C GLU A 69 0.95 -13.56 25.42
N LEU A 70 1.58 -12.81 24.52
CA LEU A 70 2.40 -13.33 23.43
C LEU A 70 3.61 -14.10 23.98
N SER A 71 4.31 -13.56 24.98
CA SER A 71 5.48 -14.22 25.59
C SER A 71 5.14 -15.56 26.27
N LYS A 72 3.91 -15.76 26.78
CA LYS A 72 3.48 -17.06 27.31
C LYS A 72 3.30 -18.11 26.21
N LYS A 73 2.94 -17.69 25.01
CA LYS A 73 2.73 -18.56 23.84
C LYS A 73 4.05 -18.85 23.12
N LEU A 74 4.98 -17.88 23.12
CA LEU A 74 6.28 -17.96 22.46
C LEU A 74 7.31 -18.61 23.41
N GLN A 75 7.50 -19.92 23.30
CA GLN A 75 8.57 -20.61 24.04
C GLN A 75 9.94 -20.21 23.45
N ASN A 76 10.72 -19.41 24.19
CA ASN A 76 12.15 -19.14 23.96
C ASN A 76 12.52 -18.46 22.62
N SER A 77 11.83 -17.39 22.21
CA SER A 77 12.36 -16.51 21.15
C SER A 77 13.13 -15.33 21.76
N ASN A 78 14.38 -15.13 21.33
CA ASN A 78 15.19 -13.97 21.74
C ASN A 78 14.90 -12.72 20.88
N GLU A 79 14.21 -12.90 19.75
CA GLU A 79 13.89 -11.86 18.77
C GLU A 79 12.38 -11.67 18.61
N ILE A 80 12.00 -10.45 18.23
CA ILE A 80 10.64 -10.09 17.84
C ILE A 80 10.65 -9.84 16.34
N LYS A 81 9.87 -10.62 15.60
CA LYS A 81 9.64 -10.48 14.18
C LYS A 81 8.22 -10.00 13.96
N PHE A 82 8.07 -8.94 13.17
CA PHE A 82 6.80 -8.35 12.81
C PHE A 82 6.51 -8.65 11.35
N ASP A 83 5.36 -9.25 11.07
CA ASP A 83 4.84 -9.43 9.72
C ASP A 83 3.58 -8.58 9.59
N ILE A 84 3.70 -7.37 9.07
CA ILE A 84 2.56 -6.46 8.81
C ILE A 84 2.21 -6.60 7.33
N LYS A 85 0.96 -6.78 6.92
CA LYS A 85 0.58 -6.90 5.50
C LYS A 85 -0.79 -6.30 5.19
N PRO A 86 -1.07 -5.91 3.93
CA PRO A 86 -2.42 -5.57 3.49
C PRO A 86 -3.44 -6.68 3.78
N LYS A 87 -4.67 -6.29 4.16
CA LYS A 87 -5.77 -7.24 4.40
C LYS A 87 -6.72 -7.39 3.20
N ASP A 88 -6.91 -6.31 2.43
CA ASP A 88 -7.82 -6.27 1.27
C ASP A 88 -7.18 -5.44 0.15
N GLU A 89 -6.80 -6.10 -0.94
CA GLU A 89 -5.96 -5.55 -2.01
C GLU A 89 -6.69 -4.53 -2.91
N ASN A 90 -8.03 -4.49 -2.89
CA ASN A 90 -8.83 -3.63 -3.79
C ASN A 90 -9.76 -2.68 -3.04
N LEU A 91 -9.59 -2.56 -1.72
CA LEU A 91 -10.23 -1.56 -0.90
C LEU A 91 -9.19 -0.57 -0.42
N LEU A 92 -9.07 0.54 -1.13
CA LEU A 92 -8.19 1.64 -0.74
C LEU A 92 -8.89 2.55 0.26
N GLY A 93 -8.10 3.24 1.07
CA GLY A 93 -8.61 4.23 2.00
C GLY A 93 -7.60 5.32 2.30
N THR A 94 -8.08 6.55 2.45
CA THR A 94 -7.24 7.65 2.92
C THR A 94 -8.02 8.72 3.66
N VAL A 95 -7.34 9.50 4.48
CA VAL A 95 -7.89 10.69 5.14
C VAL A 95 -7.56 11.94 4.30
N THR A 96 -8.49 12.89 4.30
CA THR A 96 -8.32 14.21 3.67
C THR A 96 -7.23 15.03 4.35
N GLU A 97 -6.61 15.96 3.64
CA GLU A 97 -5.52 16.80 4.17
C GLU A 97 -5.93 17.62 5.41
N ASN A 98 -7.20 18.07 5.47
CA ASN A 98 -7.74 18.73 6.66
C ASN A 98 -8.11 17.77 7.82
N GLY A 99 -8.01 16.46 7.62
CA GLY A 99 -8.28 15.43 8.62
C GLY A 99 -9.75 15.12 8.87
N GLN A 100 -10.68 15.82 8.23
CA GLN A 100 -12.11 15.73 8.58
C GLN A 100 -12.77 14.49 7.99
N PHE A 101 -12.48 14.20 6.73
CA PHE A 101 -13.11 13.11 6.00
C PHE A 101 -12.15 11.98 5.73
N LYS A 102 -12.66 10.76 5.79
CA LYS A 102 -12.02 9.54 5.31
C LYS A 102 -12.75 9.05 4.07
N ILE A 103 -11.99 8.76 3.04
CA ILE A 103 -12.47 8.23 1.76
C ILE A 103 -12.12 6.76 1.71
N SER A 104 -13.11 5.90 1.44
CA SER A 104 -12.84 4.54 0.98
C SER A 104 -13.19 4.39 -0.48
N LEU A 105 -12.38 3.64 -1.22
CA LEU A 105 -12.53 3.42 -2.65
C LEU A 105 -12.32 1.95 -2.98
N SER A 106 -13.22 1.39 -3.76
CA SER A 106 -13.08 0.11 -4.45
C SER A 106 -13.54 0.24 -5.89
N TRP A 107 -13.36 -0.80 -6.70
CA TRP A 107 -13.75 -0.78 -8.10
C TRP A 107 -14.13 -2.16 -8.64
N ASP A 108 -14.92 -2.16 -9.70
CA ASP A 108 -15.29 -3.33 -10.50
C ASP A 108 -15.21 -2.99 -12.00
N PRO A 109 -14.59 -3.83 -12.85
CA PRO A 109 -13.94 -5.11 -12.55
C PRO A 109 -12.63 -4.95 -11.76
N LEU A 110 -12.21 -6.01 -11.05
CA LEU A 110 -10.98 -6.04 -10.24
C LEU A 110 -9.75 -5.50 -10.98
N LYS A 111 -9.65 -5.82 -12.28
CA LYS A 111 -8.61 -5.35 -13.17
C LYS A 111 -9.14 -4.18 -13.99
N ILE A 112 -8.50 -3.02 -13.84
CA ILE A 112 -8.82 -1.84 -14.62
C ILE A 112 -8.04 -1.95 -15.94
N GLU A 113 -8.75 -2.03 -17.07
CA GLU A 113 -8.14 -2.16 -18.40
C GLU A 113 -8.43 -0.91 -19.25
N SER A 114 -7.46 -0.47 -20.04
CA SER A 114 -7.63 0.58 -21.03
C SER A 114 -8.64 0.17 -22.10
N GLY A 115 -9.54 1.07 -22.49
CA GLY A 115 -10.69 0.77 -23.33
C GLY A 115 -11.84 0.07 -22.59
N GLY A 116 -11.59 -0.37 -21.34
CA GLY A 116 -12.57 -0.99 -20.47
C GLY A 116 -13.39 0.03 -19.67
N LYS A 117 -14.60 -0.38 -19.29
CA LYS A 117 -15.44 0.37 -18.35
C LYS A 117 -15.15 -0.10 -16.93
N THR A 118 -14.89 0.84 -16.03
CA THR A 118 -14.70 0.58 -14.60
C THR A 118 -15.69 1.40 -13.80
N THR A 119 -16.32 0.76 -12.82
CA THR A 119 -17.17 1.40 -11.83
C THR A 119 -16.36 1.58 -10.56
N PHE A 120 -16.08 2.83 -10.21
CA PHE A 120 -15.51 3.19 -8.92
C PHE A 120 -16.64 3.32 -7.90
N VAL A 121 -16.47 2.66 -6.75
CA VAL A 121 -17.40 2.71 -5.62
C VAL A 121 -16.68 3.38 -4.46
N PHE A 122 -17.29 4.41 -3.87
CA PHE A 122 -16.66 5.14 -2.79
C PHE A 122 -17.63 5.60 -1.72
N ASP A 123 -17.10 5.77 -0.51
CA ASP A 123 -17.81 6.37 0.62
C ASP A 123 -16.99 7.54 1.17
N ILE A 124 -17.71 8.59 1.58
CA ILE A 124 -17.17 9.73 2.31
C ILE A 124 -17.65 9.59 3.75
N LEU A 125 -16.71 9.39 4.65
CA LEU A 125 -16.94 9.14 6.07
C LEU A 125 -16.41 10.33 6.87
N ASP A 126 -17.09 10.70 7.95
CA ASP A 126 -16.58 11.72 8.88
C ASP A 126 -15.80 11.05 10.01
N VAL A 127 -14.53 11.43 10.14
CA VAL A 127 -13.58 10.85 11.11
C VAL A 127 -14.02 11.16 12.55
N PHE A 128 -14.55 12.35 12.80
CA PHE A 128 -15.02 12.78 14.12
C PHE A 128 -16.35 12.12 14.51
N LEU A 129 -17.08 11.57 13.53
CA LEU A 129 -18.30 10.78 13.74
C LEU A 129 -18.06 9.26 13.71
N LEU A 130 -16.85 8.82 14.08
CA LEU A 130 -16.46 7.41 14.11
C LEU A 130 -16.63 6.73 12.75
N ASP A 131 -16.08 7.36 11.70
CA ASP A 131 -16.10 6.87 10.32
C ASP A 131 -17.53 6.57 9.81
N LYS A 132 -18.51 7.39 10.21
CA LYS A 132 -19.90 7.28 9.72
C LYS A 132 -20.01 7.91 8.32
N PRO A 133 -20.72 7.27 7.37
CA PRO A 133 -21.07 7.91 6.10
C PRO A 133 -21.79 9.24 6.32
N VAL A 134 -21.42 10.24 5.54
CA VAL A 134 -21.99 11.59 5.61
C VAL A 134 -22.38 12.10 4.24
N SER A 135 -23.37 12.98 4.22
CA SER A 135 -23.77 13.72 3.03
C SER A 135 -22.90 14.96 2.90
N ALA A 136 -21.93 14.91 1.99
CA ALA A 136 -20.97 15.98 1.73
C ALA A 136 -20.92 16.23 0.23
N SER A 137 -20.89 17.50 -0.18
CA SER A 137 -20.57 17.84 -1.57
C SER A 137 -19.14 17.43 -1.90
N TYR A 138 -18.84 17.04 -3.13
CA TYR A 138 -17.48 16.70 -3.55
C TYR A 138 -17.23 17.07 -5.00
N ASP A 139 -15.96 17.35 -5.31
CA ASP A 139 -15.43 17.40 -6.66
C ASP A 139 -14.48 16.21 -6.87
N LEU A 140 -14.84 15.28 -7.77
CA LEU A 140 -14.03 14.13 -8.15
C LEU A 140 -13.37 14.37 -9.51
N SER A 141 -12.05 14.23 -9.55
CA SER A 141 -11.26 14.20 -10.79
C SER A 141 -10.55 12.85 -10.97
N VAL A 142 -10.57 12.31 -12.19
CA VAL A 142 -9.67 11.20 -12.58
C VAL A 142 -8.49 11.81 -13.32
N ILE A 143 -7.27 11.57 -12.87
CA ILE A 143 -6.05 12.22 -13.34
C ILE A 143 -5.06 11.17 -13.84
N TYR A 144 -4.53 11.37 -15.04
CA TYR A 144 -3.44 10.57 -15.59
C TYR A 144 -2.40 11.50 -16.21
N ASP A 145 -1.13 11.30 -15.87
CA ASP A 145 -0.01 12.10 -16.38
C ASP A 145 -0.26 13.63 -16.25
N GLY A 146 -0.74 14.05 -15.08
CA GLY A 146 -1.08 15.44 -14.78
C GLY A 146 -2.33 15.99 -15.48
N LYS A 147 -2.98 15.22 -16.36
CA LYS A 147 -4.18 15.64 -17.10
C LYS A 147 -5.44 15.09 -16.45
N LYS A 148 -6.44 15.95 -16.25
CA LYS A 148 -7.78 15.55 -15.78
C LYS A 148 -8.55 14.88 -16.94
N LEU A 149 -8.81 13.58 -16.82
CA LEU A 149 -9.56 12.76 -17.78
C LEU A 149 -11.08 12.78 -17.53
N LEU A 150 -11.48 12.87 -16.25
CA LEU A 150 -12.87 13.00 -15.81
C LEU A 150 -12.94 14.10 -14.75
N GLN A 151 -14.05 14.84 -14.75
CA GLN A 151 -14.45 15.69 -13.63
C GLN A 151 -15.94 15.49 -13.38
N LYS A 152 -16.31 15.28 -12.12
CA LYS A 152 -17.71 15.16 -11.70
C LYS A 152 -17.85 15.77 -10.33
N ASN A 153 -18.95 16.49 -10.10
CA ASN A 153 -19.36 16.90 -8.77
C ASN A 153 -20.59 16.12 -8.32
N GLY A 154 -20.82 16.10 -7.02
CA GLY A 154 -21.98 15.42 -6.45
C GLY A 154 -22.11 15.68 -4.96
N ILE A 155 -23.07 14.98 -4.36
CA ILE A 155 -23.27 14.92 -2.92
C ILE A 155 -23.26 13.44 -2.54
N SER A 156 -22.51 13.06 -1.52
CA SER A 156 -22.48 11.67 -1.05
C SER A 156 -23.74 11.27 -0.29
N THR A 157 -24.01 9.96 -0.28
CA THR A 157 -24.99 9.36 0.62
C THR A 157 -24.47 9.24 2.06
N ASP A 158 -25.36 9.42 3.04
CA ASP A 158 -25.11 9.20 4.47
C ASP A 158 -25.68 7.85 4.96
N LEU A 159 -26.22 7.04 4.06
CA LEU A 159 -26.79 5.73 4.35
C LEU A 159 -25.68 4.67 4.37
N ARG A 160 -25.65 3.87 5.45
CA ARG A 160 -24.68 2.76 5.60
C ARG A 160 -24.86 1.60 4.63
N THR A 161 -26.00 1.53 3.96
CA THR A 161 -26.38 0.44 3.05
C THR A 161 -26.22 0.83 1.58
N GLU A 162 -25.85 2.07 1.30
CA GLU A 162 -25.68 2.59 -0.05
C GLU A 162 -24.27 3.12 -0.22
N HIS A 163 -23.76 3.02 -1.44
CA HIS A 163 -22.43 3.50 -1.80
C HIS A 163 -22.52 4.46 -2.97
N ASN A 164 -21.58 5.40 -3.05
CA ASN A 164 -21.51 6.32 -4.18
C ASN A 164 -20.79 5.63 -5.34
N THR A 165 -21.23 5.89 -6.57
CA THR A 165 -20.64 5.25 -7.76
C THR A 165 -20.31 6.25 -8.86
N VAL A 166 -19.20 5.98 -9.54
CA VAL A 166 -18.78 6.66 -10.76
C VAL A 166 -18.33 5.64 -11.77
N GLU A 167 -19.01 5.61 -12.91
CA GLU A 167 -18.58 4.85 -14.07
C GLU A 167 -17.60 5.68 -14.89
N PHE A 168 -16.50 5.05 -15.30
CA PHE A 168 -15.45 5.66 -16.11
C PHE A 168 -15.04 4.70 -17.22
N LEU A 169 -15.08 5.18 -18.47
CA LEU A 169 -14.51 4.47 -19.60
C LEU A 169 -13.03 4.89 -19.71
N VAL A 170 -12.13 3.96 -19.39
CA VAL A 170 -10.70 4.24 -19.38
C VAL A 170 -10.22 4.42 -20.82
N PRO A 171 -9.59 5.54 -21.20
CA PRO A 171 -9.08 5.72 -22.57
C PRO A 171 -8.04 4.67 -22.97
N GLU A 172 -7.98 4.30 -24.25
CA GLU A 172 -7.06 3.26 -24.76
C GLU A 172 -5.57 3.59 -24.53
N ASN A 173 -5.22 4.87 -24.43
CA ASN A 173 -3.85 5.32 -24.23
C ASN A 173 -3.42 5.43 -22.76
N VAL A 174 -4.29 5.08 -21.81
CA VAL A 174 -3.99 5.15 -20.38
C VAL A 174 -3.43 3.81 -19.91
N SER A 175 -2.23 3.83 -19.33
CA SER A 175 -1.59 2.64 -18.76
C SER A 175 -0.73 3.02 -17.56
N GLY A 176 -0.76 2.23 -16.50
CA GLY A 176 -0.07 2.51 -15.25
C GLY A 176 -0.87 3.39 -14.28
N LEU A 177 -0.16 4.24 -13.54
CA LEU A 177 -0.72 5.01 -12.41
C LEU A 177 -1.76 6.04 -12.86
N MET A 178 -2.98 5.89 -12.35
CA MET A 178 -4.08 6.84 -12.48
C MET A 178 -4.54 7.26 -11.08
N ILE A 179 -4.90 8.52 -10.88
CA ILE A 179 -5.24 9.07 -9.56
C ILE A 179 -6.71 9.48 -9.55
N LEU A 180 -7.46 9.01 -8.56
CA LEU A 180 -8.75 9.57 -8.18
C LEU A 180 -8.52 10.64 -7.13
N LYS A 181 -8.80 11.90 -7.49
CA LYS A 181 -8.65 13.07 -6.62
C LYS A 181 -10.01 13.58 -6.18
N PHE A 182 -10.25 13.61 -4.88
CA PHE A 182 -11.39 14.23 -4.24
C PHE A 182 -10.97 15.62 -3.74
N GLU A 183 -11.75 16.65 -4.07
CA GLU A 183 -11.48 18.05 -3.73
C GLU A 183 -12.76 18.70 -3.20
N ASN A 184 -12.62 19.82 -2.49
CA ASN A 184 -13.72 20.68 -2.05
C ASN A 184 -14.82 19.95 -1.27
N LEU A 185 -14.44 18.97 -0.45
CA LEU A 185 -15.42 18.20 0.32
C LEU A 185 -16.17 19.12 1.29
N ASP A 186 -17.50 19.09 1.20
CA ASP A 186 -18.42 20.00 1.91
C ASP A 186 -18.07 21.49 1.75
N GLY A 187 -17.53 21.87 0.58
CA GLY A 187 -17.16 23.25 0.27
C GLY A 187 -15.83 23.72 0.89
N ASN A 188 -15.03 22.82 1.46
CA ASN A 188 -13.74 23.14 2.05
C ASN A 188 -12.58 22.80 1.10
N GLU A 189 -11.84 23.83 0.65
CA GLU A 189 -10.71 23.69 -0.30
C GLU A 189 -9.55 22.85 0.25
N LEU A 190 -9.42 22.72 1.58
CA LEU A 190 -8.40 21.90 2.24
C LEU A 190 -8.87 20.45 2.45
N ALA A 191 -10.14 20.16 2.18
CA ALA A 191 -10.69 18.81 2.30
C ALA A 191 -10.43 18.04 0.99
N THR A 192 -9.15 17.71 0.78
CA THR A 192 -8.64 17.05 -0.43
C THR A 192 -8.06 15.67 -0.12
N ALA A 193 -8.23 14.72 -1.03
CA ALA A 193 -7.67 13.37 -0.91
C ALA A 193 -7.31 12.81 -2.29
N SER A 194 -6.24 11.99 -2.35
CA SER A 194 -5.81 11.33 -3.58
C SER A 194 -5.63 9.82 -3.37
N LEU A 195 -6.23 9.04 -4.26
CA LEU A 195 -6.18 7.58 -4.26
C LEU A 195 -5.65 7.08 -5.60
N PRO A 196 -4.41 6.56 -5.65
CA PRO A 196 -3.84 5.97 -6.85
C PRO A 196 -4.42 4.58 -7.15
N VAL A 197 -4.74 4.32 -8.41
CA VAL A 197 -5.13 3.02 -8.97
C VAL A 197 -4.28 2.70 -10.20
N ILE A 198 -4.14 1.43 -10.55
CA ILE A 198 -3.30 0.99 -11.67
C ILE A 198 -4.18 0.51 -12.82
N VAL A 199 -4.02 1.13 -13.99
CA VAL A 199 -4.64 0.74 -15.26
C VAL A 199 -3.72 -0.20 -16.01
N ASN A 200 -4.27 -1.22 -16.66
CA ASN A 200 -3.53 -2.28 -17.34
C ASN A 200 -2.47 -2.87 -16.41
N ARG A 201 -2.88 -3.29 -15.20
CA ARG A 201 -2.03 -4.17 -14.40
C ARG A 201 -1.54 -5.28 -15.32
N ILE A 202 -0.23 -5.31 -15.55
CA ILE A 202 0.37 -6.23 -16.48
C ILE A 202 0.17 -7.64 -15.93
N ASN A 203 -0.80 -8.36 -16.49
CA ASN A 203 -0.79 -9.81 -16.53
C ASN A 203 -0.36 -10.23 -17.95
N THR A 204 0.82 -9.80 -18.41
CA THR A 204 1.36 -10.34 -19.65
C THR A 204 1.87 -11.74 -19.37
N VAL A 205 1.01 -12.73 -19.63
CA VAL A 205 1.19 -14.12 -19.17
C VAL A 205 1.09 -14.16 -17.63
N GLU A 206 0.78 -15.29 -17.01
CA GLU A 206 1.23 -15.49 -15.63
C GLU A 206 2.72 -15.11 -15.63
N ILE A 207 3.11 -14.03 -14.95
CA ILE A 207 4.51 -13.78 -14.67
C ILE A 207 4.88 -14.93 -13.73
N TYR A 208 5.29 -16.06 -14.29
CA TYR A 208 5.78 -17.16 -13.49
C TYR A 208 7.19 -16.77 -13.08
N ILE A 209 7.29 -16.01 -11.99
CA ILE A 209 8.57 -15.81 -11.36
C ILE A 209 8.89 -17.14 -10.68
N PRO A 210 9.95 -17.86 -11.09
CA PRO A 210 10.25 -19.13 -10.48
C PRO A 210 10.43 -18.97 -8.96
N GLU A 211 9.88 -19.91 -8.18
CA GLU A 211 9.92 -19.87 -6.71
C GLU A 211 11.34 -19.70 -6.14
N TRP A 212 12.38 -20.15 -6.85
CA TRP A 212 13.76 -19.95 -6.41
C TRP A 212 14.19 -18.48 -6.37
N ILE A 213 13.51 -17.58 -7.10
CA ILE A 213 13.74 -16.13 -7.03
C ILE A 213 13.22 -15.54 -5.73
N LYS A 214 12.08 -16.01 -5.23
CA LYS A 214 11.48 -15.55 -3.97
C LYS A 214 12.43 -15.74 -2.79
N ASN A 215 13.29 -16.75 -2.85
CA ASN A 215 14.35 -16.95 -1.85
C ASN A 215 15.30 -15.75 -1.75
N ASN A 216 15.68 -15.13 -2.88
CA ASN A 216 16.54 -13.95 -2.87
C ASN A 216 15.85 -12.76 -2.20
N ALA A 217 14.54 -12.61 -2.43
CA ALA A 217 13.74 -11.59 -1.75
C ALA A 217 13.63 -11.85 -0.24
N GLY A 218 13.47 -13.11 0.18
CA GLY A 218 13.49 -13.50 1.59
C GLY A 218 14.85 -13.28 2.26
N TRP A 219 15.96 -13.59 1.58
CA TRP A 219 17.32 -13.31 2.05
C TRP A 219 17.57 -11.82 2.17
N TRP A 220 17.07 -11.03 1.24
CA TRP A 220 17.21 -9.57 1.30
C TRP A 220 16.37 -8.95 2.43
N ALA A 221 15.13 -9.43 2.61
CA ALA A 221 14.25 -9.01 3.70
C ALA A 221 14.77 -9.39 5.09
N SER A 222 15.61 -10.42 5.19
CA SER A 222 16.25 -10.86 6.44
C SER A 222 17.69 -10.39 6.60
N ASP A 223 18.13 -9.42 5.78
CA ASP A 223 19.48 -8.86 5.77
C ASP A 223 20.61 -9.90 5.57
N GLN A 224 20.31 -11.05 4.97
CA GLN A 224 21.28 -12.07 4.61
C GLN A 224 22.03 -11.73 3.32
N ILE A 225 21.44 -10.91 2.45
CA ILE A 225 22.10 -10.29 1.30
C ILE A 225 21.88 -8.78 1.34
N ASP A 226 22.83 -8.02 0.80
CA ASP A 226 22.74 -6.56 0.74
C ASP A 226 21.89 -6.06 -0.44
N ASP A 227 21.58 -4.76 -0.44
CA ASP A 227 20.78 -4.11 -1.48
C ASP A 227 21.43 -4.28 -2.86
N SER A 228 22.76 -4.18 -2.94
CA SER A 228 23.49 -4.31 -4.20
C SER A 228 23.31 -5.71 -4.80
N ALA A 229 23.44 -6.77 -4.00
CA ALA A 229 23.25 -8.14 -4.44
C ALA A 229 21.82 -8.40 -4.91
N PHE A 230 20.83 -7.89 -4.18
CA PHE A 230 19.42 -8.01 -4.57
C PHE A 230 19.12 -7.28 -5.88
N LEU A 231 19.55 -6.02 -6.01
CA LEU A 231 19.32 -5.20 -7.21
C LEU A 231 20.01 -5.77 -8.44
N GLN A 232 21.24 -6.31 -8.31
CA GLN A 232 21.91 -7.03 -9.38
C GLN A 232 21.13 -8.28 -9.80
N GLY A 233 20.52 -8.98 -8.83
CA GLY A 233 19.59 -10.08 -9.08
C GLY A 233 18.41 -9.64 -9.94
N ILE A 234 17.73 -8.55 -9.56
CA ILE A 234 16.60 -8.00 -10.33
C ILE A 234 17.03 -7.61 -11.75
N GLN A 235 18.14 -6.89 -11.90
CA GLN A 235 18.70 -6.52 -13.22
C GLN A 235 18.97 -7.75 -14.09
N PHE A 236 19.56 -8.80 -13.52
CA PHE A 236 19.81 -10.05 -14.24
C PHE A 236 18.50 -10.70 -14.71
N LEU A 237 17.48 -10.76 -13.86
CA LEU A 237 16.18 -11.36 -14.22
C LEU A 237 15.48 -10.60 -15.33
N ILE A 238 15.58 -9.28 -15.31
CA ILE A 238 15.06 -8.41 -16.38
C ILE A 238 15.81 -8.67 -17.69
N LYS A 239 17.15 -8.70 -17.63
CA LYS A 239 18.00 -8.91 -18.80
C LYS A 239 17.78 -10.27 -19.47
N GLU A 240 17.62 -11.33 -18.68
CA GLU A 240 17.39 -12.69 -19.18
C GLU A 240 15.91 -12.94 -19.55
N GLY A 241 15.03 -11.94 -19.41
CA GLY A 241 13.60 -12.06 -19.71
C GLY A 241 12.83 -12.97 -18.76
N ILE A 242 13.40 -13.31 -17.60
CA ILE A 242 12.75 -14.09 -16.53
C ILE A 242 11.72 -13.22 -15.80
N MET A 243 12.02 -11.93 -15.64
CA MET A 243 11.11 -10.92 -15.10
C MET A 243 10.87 -9.85 -16.16
N THR A 244 9.61 -9.58 -16.49
CA THR A 244 9.26 -8.51 -17.45
C THR A 244 8.76 -7.30 -16.69
N ILE A 245 9.42 -6.16 -16.84
CA ILE A 245 8.95 -4.88 -16.30
C ILE A 245 8.25 -4.09 -17.43
N PRO A 246 7.03 -3.56 -17.19
CA PRO A 246 6.35 -2.68 -18.13
C PRO A 246 7.26 -1.53 -18.61
N PRO A 247 7.14 -1.09 -19.87
CA PRO A 247 7.86 0.08 -20.34
C PRO A 247 7.55 1.27 -19.44
N THR A 248 8.59 1.82 -18.83
CA THR A 248 8.50 2.92 -17.88
C THR A 248 9.56 3.93 -18.28
N GLU A 249 9.17 5.20 -18.47
CA GLU A 249 10.14 6.26 -18.74
C GLU A 249 10.95 6.53 -17.47
N THR A 250 12.26 6.35 -17.55
CA THR A 250 13.19 6.67 -16.47
C THR A 250 13.36 8.19 -16.41
N SER A 251 12.77 8.85 -15.41
CA SER A 251 13.17 10.23 -15.06
C SER A 251 14.50 10.16 -14.31
N GLY A 252 15.62 10.30 -15.03
CA GLY A 252 16.95 10.01 -14.50
C GLY A 252 17.48 10.98 -13.43
N SER A 253 18.32 10.46 -12.52
CA SER A 253 19.66 10.97 -12.17
C SER A 253 20.45 9.85 -11.45
N SER A 254 21.78 9.79 -11.67
CA SER A 254 22.67 8.75 -11.16
C SER A 254 23.22 9.08 -9.77
N GLU A 255 22.38 9.00 -8.74
CA GLU A 255 22.85 8.93 -7.37
C GLU A 255 22.29 7.64 -6.74
N ALA A 256 23.18 6.82 -6.19
CA ALA A 256 22.79 5.60 -5.49
C ALA A 256 22.00 5.97 -4.23
N GLN A 257 20.67 6.09 -4.35
CA GLN A 257 19.79 6.19 -3.20
C GLN A 257 19.71 4.82 -2.52
N GLN A 258 19.94 4.80 -1.21
CA GLN A 258 19.72 3.61 -0.39
C GLN A 258 18.28 3.14 -0.59
N VAL A 259 18.09 1.84 -0.76
CA VAL A 259 16.77 1.26 -0.97
C VAL A 259 15.95 1.47 0.30
N PRO A 260 14.83 2.22 0.26
CA PRO A 260 14.00 2.41 1.43
C PRO A 260 13.61 1.09 2.12
N ALA A 261 13.65 1.06 3.45
CA ALA A 261 13.38 -0.15 4.25
C ALA A 261 12.00 -0.78 3.99
N TRP A 262 11.00 0.01 3.58
CA TRP A 262 9.68 -0.51 3.24
C TRP A 262 9.69 -1.47 2.04
N ILE A 263 10.66 -1.33 1.13
CA ILE A 263 10.77 -2.20 -0.05
C ILE A 263 11.25 -3.59 0.37
N LYS A 264 12.13 -3.68 1.39
CA LYS A 264 12.52 -4.96 1.99
C LYS A 264 11.32 -5.68 2.60
N ASN A 265 10.39 -4.94 3.20
CA ASN A 265 9.15 -5.52 3.72
C ASN A 265 8.32 -6.11 2.57
N ASN A 266 8.17 -5.40 1.46
CA ASN A 266 7.48 -5.92 0.28
C ASN A 266 8.15 -7.18 -0.28
N ALA A 267 9.48 -7.22 -0.33
CA ALA A 267 10.23 -8.41 -0.74
C ALA A 267 10.00 -9.59 0.21
N GLY A 268 9.93 -9.34 1.52
CA GLY A 268 9.59 -10.37 2.51
C GLY A 268 8.15 -10.88 2.36
N TRP A 269 7.20 -9.99 2.07
CA TRP A 269 5.81 -10.39 1.77
C TRP A 269 5.72 -11.22 0.51
N TRP A 270 6.46 -10.83 -0.53
CA TRP A 270 6.50 -11.58 -1.77
C TRP A 270 7.14 -12.97 -1.58
N ALA A 271 8.21 -13.06 -0.77
CA ALA A 271 8.86 -14.32 -0.43
C ALA A 271 8.01 -15.28 0.42
N SER A 272 6.93 -14.77 1.04
CA SER A 272 6.03 -15.53 1.91
C SER A 272 4.61 -15.64 1.35
N ASP A 273 4.44 -15.37 0.05
CA ASP A 273 3.16 -15.42 -0.67
C ASP A 273 2.06 -14.53 -0.06
N GLN A 274 2.47 -13.46 0.63
CA GLN A 274 1.55 -12.48 1.23
C GLN A 274 1.14 -11.38 0.26
N ILE A 275 1.94 -11.15 -0.78
CA ILE A 275 1.58 -10.35 -1.97
C ILE A 275 1.90 -11.16 -3.22
N ASP A 276 1.14 -10.94 -4.28
CA ASP A 276 1.34 -11.63 -5.55
C ASP A 276 2.53 -11.06 -6.36
N ASP A 277 2.96 -11.82 -7.37
CA ASP A 277 4.06 -11.44 -8.27
C ASP A 277 3.78 -10.08 -8.95
N ASN A 278 2.52 -9.76 -9.23
CA ASN A 278 2.13 -8.51 -9.89
C ASN A 278 2.32 -7.30 -8.97
N THR A 279 1.96 -7.43 -7.69
CA THR A 279 2.15 -6.39 -6.67
C THR A 279 3.64 -6.14 -6.47
N PHE A 280 4.44 -7.20 -6.40
CA PHE A 280 5.89 -7.08 -6.27
C PHE A 280 6.53 -6.41 -7.51
N VAL A 281 6.16 -6.84 -8.72
CA VAL A 281 6.64 -6.25 -9.99
C VAL A 281 6.21 -4.79 -10.14
N SER A 282 5.00 -4.43 -9.71
CA SER A 282 4.52 -3.04 -9.67
C SER A 282 5.35 -2.19 -8.71
N GLY A 283 5.78 -2.79 -7.59
CA GLY A 283 6.82 -2.25 -6.70
C GLY A 283 8.10 -1.92 -7.45
N ILE A 284 8.71 -2.90 -8.13
CA ILE A 284 9.94 -2.71 -8.91
C ILE A 284 9.77 -1.63 -10.00
N GLN A 285 8.63 -1.62 -10.69
CA GLN A 285 8.31 -0.61 -11.70
C GLN A 285 8.29 0.81 -11.10
N TYR A 286 7.66 0.98 -9.94
CA TYR A 286 7.64 2.25 -9.22
C TYR A 286 9.05 2.72 -8.86
N LEU A 287 9.90 1.81 -8.40
CA LEU A 287 11.29 2.13 -8.03
C LEU A 287 12.13 2.54 -9.24
N ILE A 288 11.91 1.91 -10.40
CA ILE A 288 12.54 2.31 -11.66
C ILE A 288 12.04 3.69 -12.09
N LYS A 289 10.72 3.93 -12.03
CA LYS A 289 10.12 5.22 -12.39
C LYS A 289 10.66 6.37 -11.54
N THR A 290 10.80 6.13 -10.24
CA THR A 290 11.28 7.14 -9.28
C THR A 290 12.80 7.28 -9.24
N GLY A 291 13.54 6.47 -10.02
CA GLY A 291 14.99 6.53 -10.11
C GLY A 291 15.73 5.86 -8.94
N ILE A 292 15.02 5.17 -8.05
CA ILE A 292 15.61 4.40 -6.94
C ILE A 292 16.36 3.17 -7.47
N ILE A 293 15.82 2.52 -8.50
CA ILE A 293 16.48 1.44 -9.24
C ILE A 293 16.81 1.94 -10.64
N VAL A 294 18.05 1.70 -11.06
CA VAL A 294 18.49 1.91 -12.45
C VAL A 294 18.71 0.54 -13.08
N VAL A 295 18.09 0.27 -14.23
CA VAL A 295 18.18 -0.99 -14.99
C VAL A 295 18.72 -0.77 -16.38
#